data_AF-A0A7W9UTL2-F1
#
_entry.id   AF-A0A7W9UTL2-F1
#
_cell.length_a   1.000
_cell.length_b   1.000
_cell.length_c   1.000
_cell.angle_alpha   90.00
_cell.angle_beta   90.00
_cell.angle_gamma   90.00
#
_symmetry.space_group_name_H-M   'P 1'
#
loop_
_entity.id
_entity.type
_entity.pdbx_description
1 polymer ?
#
loop_
_entity_poly.entity_id
_entity_poly.type
_entity_poly.pdbx_seq_one_letter_code
_entity_poly.pdbx_strand_id
1 'polypeptide(L)'
;MRACRDLFTDFFRTAGATPGYARQLLRSRELYRHLKSAGLTGVRQRTVLIEHHAPLPDAAREFCAMACAQLARQALDLGLSAEGQRFADPAGPRHPLDDADACISEGNVLAVGTV
;
A
#
# COMPACT_ATOMS: atom_id res chain seq x y z
N MET A 1 -1.89 8.75 -15.53
CA MET A 1 -1.29 7.65 -14.74
C MET A 1 -2.35 6.80 -14.08
N ARG A 2 -2.71 5.65 -14.65
CA ARG A 2 -3.42 4.58 -13.92
C ARG A 2 -2.46 3.56 -13.30
N ALA A 3 -1.27 3.43 -13.87
CA ALA A 3 -0.36 2.29 -13.68
C ALA A 3 0.27 2.13 -12.28
N CYS A 4 0.65 3.22 -11.57
CA CYS A 4 1.30 3.08 -10.26
C CYS A 4 0.35 2.54 -9.17
N ARG A 5 -0.95 2.79 -9.31
CA ARG A 5 -1.98 2.27 -8.40
C ARG A 5 -2.12 0.75 -8.53
N ASP A 6 -1.96 0.24 -9.75
CA ASP A 6 -2.26 -1.14 -10.09
C ASP A 6 -1.18 -2.09 -9.53
N LEU A 7 0.12 -1.74 -9.63
CA LEU A 7 1.23 -2.59 -9.15
C LEU A 7 1.12 -2.94 -7.66
N PHE A 8 1.12 -1.94 -6.76
CA PHE A 8 1.15 -2.22 -5.32
C PHE A 8 -0.18 -2.82 -4.84
N THR A 9 -1.30 -2.39 -5.44
CA THR A 9 -2.61 -3.00 -5.16
C THR A 9 -2.63 -4.48 -5.54
N ASP A 10 -2.11 -4.84 -6.71
CA ASP A 10 -2.07 -6.22 -7.19
C ASP A 10 -1.06 -7.07 -6.42
N PHE A 11 0.08 -6.49 -6.01
CA PHE A 11 1.00 -7.11 -5.07
C PHE A 11 0.29 -7.47 -3.76
N PHE A 12 -0.33 -6.50 -3.08
CA PHE A 12 -1.00 -6.77 -1.81
C PHE A 12 -2.16 -7.76 -1.99
N ARG A 13 -2.93 -7.68 -3.09
CA ARG A 13 -4.00 -8.64 -3.42
C ARG A 13 -3.47 -10.06 -3.55
N THR A 14 -2.39 -10.25 -4.29
CA THR A 14 -1.76 -11.55 -4.48
C THR A 14 -1.15 -12.07 -3.19
N ALA A 15 -0.33 -11.25 -2.52
CA ALA A 15 0.30 -11.59 -1.26
C ALA A 15 -0.71 -11.84 -0.12
N GLY A 16 -1.88 -11.21 -0.18
CA GLY A 16 -2.96 -11.38 0.79
C GLY A 16 -3.78 -12.66 0.63
N ALA A 17 -3.58 -13.43 -0.46
CA ALA A 17 -4.22 -14.73 -0.63
C ALA A 17 -3.75 -15.74 0.43
N THR A 18 -2.51 -15.63 0.89
CA THR A 18 -1.93 -16.45 1.97
C THR A 18 -2.10 -15.78 3.34
N PRO A 19 -2.21 -16.54 4.44
CA PRO A 19 -2.17 -15.97 5.78
C PRO A 19 -0.84 -15.23 6.03
N GLY A 20 -0.89 -14.01 6.58
CA GLY A 20 0.31 -13.21 6.85
C GLY A 20 0.01 -11.71 6.93
N TYR A 21 1.07 -10.90 7.00
CA TYR A 21 0.98 -9.44 7.16
C TYR A 21 0.22 -8.76 6.01
N ALA A 22 0.51 -9.11 4.76
CA ALA A 22 -0.19 -8.53 3.59
C ALA A 22 -1.72 -8.76 3.64
N ARG A 23 -2.17 -9.92 4.12
CA ARG A 23 -3.59 -10.21 4.32
C ARG A 23 -4.24 -9.33 5.39
N GLN A 24 -3.49 -8.87 6.38
CA GLN A 24 -4.01 -7.95 7.40
C GLN A 24 -4.25 -6.56 6.83
N LEU A 25 -3.36 -6.08 5.96
CA LEU A 25 -3.47 -4.78 5.29
C LEU A 25 -4.72 -4.67 4.42
N LEU A 26 -5.12 -5.76 3.76
CA LEU A 26 -6.31 -5.80 2.91
C LEU A 26 -7.64 -5.94 3.64
N ARG A 27 -7.64 -6.27 4.93
CA ARG A 27 -8.87 -6.44 5.70
C ARG A 27 -9.57 -5.12 6.00
N SER A 28 -9.05 -3.96 5.59
CA SER A 28 -9.61 -2.64 5.89
C SER A 28 -11.13 -2.57 5.76
N ARG A 29 -11.74 -3.04 4.65
CA ARG A 29 -13.21 -3.01 4.49
C ARG A 29 -13.95 -4.12 5.24
N GLU A 30 -13.31 -5.28 5.43
CA GLU A 30 -13.94 -6.46 6.06
C GLU A 30 -13.71 -6.51 7.59
N LEU A 31 -12.81 -5.68 8.10
CA LEU A 31 -12.35 -5.67 9.48
C LEU A 31 -13.52 -5.52 10.45
N TYR A 32 -14.45 -4.60 10.16
CA TYR A 32 -15.69 -4.46 10.92
C TYR A 32 -16.43 -5.80 11.12
N ARG A 33 -16.63 -6.57 10.05
CA ARG A 33 -17.36 -7.85 10.11
C ARG A 33 -16.56 -8.90 10.89
N HIS A 34 -15.25 -8.94 10.68
CA HIS A 34 -14.36 -9.86 11.39
C HIS A 34 -14.37 -9.61 12.91
N LEU A 35 -14.33 -8.34 13.33
CA LEU A 35 -14.40 -7.97 14.75
C LEU A 35 -15.76 -8.34 15.35
N LYS A 36 -16.86 -8.09 14.63
CA LYS A 36 -18.20 -8.54 15.03
C LYS A 36 -18.30 -10.06 15.16
N SER A 37 -17.77 -10.83 14.22
CA SER A 37 -17.78 -12.31 14.27
C SER A 37 -16.92 -12.86 15.40
N ALA A 38 -15.88 -12.12 15.82
CA ALA A 38 -15.05 -12.47 16.96
C ALA A 38 -15.72 -12.16 18.32
N GLY A 39 -16.97 -11.68 18.34
CA GLY A 39 -17.73 -11.41 19.55
C GLY A 39 -17.70 -9.96 20.02
N LEU A 40 -16.94 -9.08 19.36
CA LEU A 40 -16.93 -7.67 19.73
C LEU A 40 -18.27 -7.01 19.43
N THR A 41 -18.71 -6.16 20.36
CA THR A 41 -19.89 -5.32 20.25
C THR A 41 -19.48 -3.86 20.06
N GLY A 42 -20.44 -2.99 19.76
CA GLY A 42 -20.16 -1.54 19.64
C GLY A 42 -19.11 -1.15 18.60
N VAL A 43 -18.81 -2.00 17.61
CA VAL A 43 -17.69 -1.81 16.69
C VAL A 43 -17.84 -0.51 15.89
N ARG A 44 -16.83 0.35 15.94
CA ARG A 44 -16.71 1.57 15.14
C ARG A 44 -15.42 1.51 14.35
N GLN A 45 -15.48 1.96 13.11
CA GLN A 45 -14.32 1.98 12.22
C GLN A 45 -14.18 3.35 11.57
N ARG A 46 -12.96 3.88 11.56
CA ARG A 46 -12.59 5.11 10.87
C ARG A 46 -11.41 4.82 9.96
N THR A 47 -11.54 5.21 8.70
CA THR A 47 -10.43 5.21 7.74
C THR A 47 -9.89 6.64 7.63
N VAL A 48 -8.57 6.77 7.69
CA VAL A 48 -7.85 8.01 7.39
C VAL A 48 -7.00 7.74 6.16
N LEU A 49 -7.16 8.60 5.14
CA LEU A 49 -6.33 8.58 3.94
C LEU A 49 -5.35 9.76 4.04
N ILE A 50 -4.08 9.47 3.84
CA ILE A 50 -3.03 10.48 3.70
C ILE A 50 -2.53 10.38 2.26
N GLU A 51 -2.46 11.51 1.57
CA GLU A 51 -1.98 11.58 0.20
C GLU A 51 -0.78 12.52 0.13
N HIS A 52 0.30 12.01 -0.46
CA HIS A 52 1.52 12.76 -0.73
C HIS A 52 1.64 12.96 -2.24
N HIS A 53 1.36 14.18 -2.70
CA HIS A 53 1.50 14.56 -4.10
C HIS A 53 2.92 15.08 -4.38
N ALA A 54 3.41 14.80 -5.58
CA ALA A 54 4.67 15.34 -6.05
C ALA A 54 4.63 16.88 -6.22
N PRO A 55 5.78 17.56 -6.12
CA PRO A 55 7.08 17.01 -5.73
C PRO A 55 7.12 16.68 -4.23
N LEU A 56 7.65 15.50 -3.90
CA LEU A 56 7.85 15.09 -2.52
C LEU A 56 9.06 15.84 -1.92
N PRO A 57 9.01 16.30 -0.66
CA PRO A 57 10.21 16.75 0.05
C PRO A 57 11.28 15.66 0.08
N ASP A 58 12.56 16.03 0.04
CA ASP A 58 13.68 15.07 -0.12
C ASP A 58 13.62 13.87 0.82
N ALA A 59 13.35 14.09 2.11
CA ALA A 59 13.24 13.02 3.10
C ALA A 59 12.06 12.07 2.82
N ALA A 60 10.92 12.61 2.39
CA ALA A 60 9.75 11.80 2.03
C ALA A 60 10.02 11.03 0.73
N ARG A 61 10.65 11.68 -0.25
CA ARG A 61 11.06 11.06 -1.52
C ARG A 61 11.99 9.88 -1.27
N GLU A 62 13.02 10.04 -0.44
CA GLU A 62 13.98 8.99 -0.12
C GLU A 62 13.29 7.81 0.56
N PHE A 63 12.51 8.07 1.61
CA PHE A 63 11.74 7.05 2.30
C PHE A 63 10.83 6.26 1.35
N CYS A 64 10.04 6.98 0.56
CA CYS A 64 9.09 6.39 -0.36
C CYS A 64 9.78 5.60 -1.49
N ALA A 65 10.89 6.09 -2.03
CA ALA A 65 11.65 5.38 -3.06
C ALA A 65 12.17 4.03 -2.52
N MET A 66 12.70 4.01 -1.30
CA MET A 66 13.17 2.77 -0.67
C MET A 66 12.03 1.77 -0.43
N ALA A 67 10.90 2.24 0.10
CA ALA A 67 9.73 1.41 0.34
C ALA A 67 9.15 0.85 -0.98
N CYS A 68 8.98 1.70 -1.99
CA CYS A 68 8.55 1.29 -3.33
C CYS A 68 9.48 0.25 -3.94
N ALA A 69 10.80 0.43 -3.80
CA ALA A 69 11.77 -0.50 -4.35
C ALA A 69 11.72 -1.86 -3.67
N GLN A 70 11.52 -1.92 -2.36
CA GLN A 70 11.33 -3.20 -1.66
C GLN A 70 10.08 -3.93 -2.15
N LEU A 71 8.93 -3.23 -2.21
CA LEU A 71 7.67 -3.80 -2.67
C LEU A 71 7.74 -4.21 -4.15
N ALA A 72 8.40 -3.42 -5.00
CA ALA A 72 8.55 -3.70 -6.41
C ALA A 72 9.37 -4.97 -6.66
N ARG A 73 10.46 -5.18 -5.91
CA ARG A 73 11.24 -6.42 -5.97
C ARG A 73 10.41 -7.64 -5.59
N GLN A 74 9.63 -7.55 -4.50
CA GLN A 74 8.72 -8.63 -4.10
C GLN A 74 7.63 -8.88 -5.15
N ALA A 75 7.10 -7.83 -5.79
CA ALA A 75 6.13 -7.97 -6.87
C ALA A 75 6.73 -8.64 -8.11
N LEU A 76 7.98 -8.31 -8.46
CA LEU A 76 8.72 -8.95 -9.55
C LEU A 76 8.98 -10.43 -9.28
N ASP A 77 9.34 -10.79 -8.05
CA ASP A 77 9.52 -12.19 -7.63
C ASP A 77 8.22 -13.00 -7.74
N LEU A 78 7.07 -12.35 -7.59
CA LEU A 78 5.74 -12.92 -7.80
C LEU A 78 5.27 -12.86 -9.27
N GLY A 79 6.07 -12.29 -10.18
CA GLY A 79 5.75 -12.15 -11.60
C GLY A 79 4.70 -11.09 -11.93
N LEU A 80 4.46 -10.11 -11.04
CA LEU A 80 3.25 -9.27 -11.06
C LEU A 80 3.29 -7.99 -11.92
N SER A 81 4.40 -7.65 -12.60
CA SER A 81 4.45 -6.73 -13.77
C SER A 81 5.87 -6.23 -14.01
N ALA A 82 6.28 -6.14 -15.28
CA ALA A 82 7.55 -5.50 -15.68
C ALA A 82 7.58 -3.99 -15.36
N GLU A 83 6.43 -3.34 -15.17
CA GLU A 83 6.39 -1.92 -14.79
C GLU A 83 6.97 -1.66 -13.40
N GLY A 84 6.92 -2.66 -12.50
CA GLY A 84 7.55 -2.61 -11.19
C GLY A 84 9.07 -2.45 -11.25
N GLN A 85 9.68 -2.81 -12.37
CA GLN A 85 11.12 -2.66 -12.59
C GLN A 85 11.58 -1.20 -12.50
N ARG A 86 10.72 -0.23 -12.85
CA ARG A 86 11.00 1.21 -12.70
C ARG A 86 11.03 1.68 -11.25
N PHE A 87 10.33 0.98 -10.35
CA PHE A 87 10.34 1.27 -8.93
C PHE A 87 11.47 0.53 -8.20
N ALA A 88 12.06 -0.51 -8.81
CA ALA A 88 13.05 -1.37 -8.16
C ALA A 88 14.41 -0.68 -7.93
N ASP A 89 14.73 0.35 -8.70
CA ASP A 89 15.92 1.19 -8.52
C ASP A 89 15.54 2.56 -7.93
N PRO A 90 15.71 2.78 -6.62
CA PRO A 90 15.33 4.02 -5.95
C PRO A 90 16.18 5.24 -6.36
N ALA A 91 17.34 5.02 -6.99
CA ALA A 91 18.20 6.08 -7.53
C ALA A 91 18.07 6.22 -9.05
N GLY A 92 17.17 5.44 -9.67
CA GLY A 92 17.04 5.34 -11.11
C GLY A 92 16.68 6.69 -11.75
N PRO A 93 17.29 7.05 -12.89
CA PRO A 93 16.91 8.25 -13.61
C PRO A 93 15.47 8.10 -14.12
N ARG A 94 14.62 9.09 -13.87
CA ARG A 94 13.16 9.07 -14.15
C ARG A 94 12.40 8.08 -13.25
N HIS A 95 12.75 8.02 -11.98
CA HIS A 95 11.99 7.24 -11.01
C HIS A 95 10.53 7.71 -11.02
N PRO A 96 9.52 6.82 -10.98
CA PRO A 96 8.13 7.26 -11.11
C PRO A 96 7.64 8.22 -10.03
N LEU A 97 8.33 8.34 -8.89
CA LEU A 97 8.04 9.34 -7.86
C LEU A 97 8.48 10.77 -8.23
N ASP A 98 9.31 10.91 -9.26
CA ASP A 98 9.77 12.21 -9.76
C ASP A 98 8.81 12.78 -10.82
N ASP A 99 7.75 12.04 -11.20
CA ASP A 99 6.69 12.53 -12.08
C ASP A 99 5.87 13.61 -11.35
N ALA A 100 5.57 14.71 -12.03
CA ALA A 100 4.86 15.86 -11.46
C ALA A 100 3.46 15.52 -10.94
N ASP A 101 2.85 14.49 -11.48
CA ASP A 101 1.53 14.03 -11.08
C ASP A 101 1.57 12.76 -10.20
N ALA A 102 2.76 12.37 -9.71
CA ALA A 102 2.90 11.24 -8.82
C ALA A 102 2.15 11.49 -7.48
N CYS A 103 1.52 10.45 -6.97
CA CYS A 103 0.84 10.46 -5.69
C CYS A 103 1.06 9.14 -4.97
N ILE A 104 1.41 9.22 -3.69
CA ILE A 104 1.40 8.09 -2.76
C ILE A 104 0.22 8.26 -1.82
N SER A 105 -0.69 7.29 -1.82
CA SER A 105 -1.84 7.27 -0.92
C SER A 105 -1.65 6.17 0.12
N GLU A 106 -1.67 6.55 1.39
CA GLU A 106 -1.61 5.64 2.53
C GLU A 106 -2.96 5.61 3.26
N GLY A 107 -3.59 4.44 3.29
CA GLY A 107 -4.86 4.23 3.98
C GLY A 107 -4.66 3.54 5.33
N ASN A 108 -4.97 4.25 6.41
CA ASN A 108 -4.95 3.73 7.77
C ASN A 108 -6.37 3.48 8.28
N VAL A 109 -6.59 2.36 8.98
CA VAL A 109 -7.89 2.03 9.59
C VAL A 109 -7.74 1.87 11.09
N LEU A 110 -8.49 2.69 11.84
CA LEU A 110 -8.70 2.50 13.27
C LEU A 110 -10.06 1.83 13.47
N ALA A 111 -10.06 0.67 14.12
CA ALA A 111 -11.28 -0.01 14.54
C ALA A 111 -11.25 -0.21 16.06
N VAL A 112 -12.36 0.13 16.72
CA VAL A 112 -12.56 -0.03 18.17
C VAL A 112 -13.82 -0.84 18.38
N GLY A 113 -13.78 -1.79 19.32
CA GLY A 113 -14.93 -2.57 19.75
C GLY A 113 -14.89 -2.79 21.26
N THR A 114 -16.04 -3.14 21.83
CA THR A 114 -16.19 -3.48 23.25
C THR A 114 -16.45 -4.97 23.40
N VAL A 115 -16.07 -5.54 24.54
CA VAL A 115 -16.42 -6.92 24.93
C VAL A 115 -17.70 -6.88 25.75
#